data_AF-A0A511YRU9-F1
#
_entry.id   AF-A0A511YRU9-F1
#
_cell.length_a   1.000
_cell.length_b   1.000
_cell.length_c   1.000
_cell.angle_alpha   90.00
_cell.angle_beta   90.00
_cell.angle_gamma   90.00
#
_symmetry.space_group_name_H-M   'P 1'
#
loop_
_entity.id
_entity.type
_entity.pdbx_description
1 polymer ?
#
loop_
_entity_poly.entity_id
_entity_poly.type
_entity_poly.pdbx_seq_one_letter_code
_entity_poly.pdbx_strand_id
1 'polypeptide(L)'
;MIDQKLTEWLYYEHIYRWALDKTAYDDPKYVEMLPDEDEFLEYIMNCSTKEFVTTLIYIFKKEYPVNYSNIRAELSWDEQKEECIEGKCFRKAADIKSIYFIEDKDYYNLNKVRLEFSSPQPDAKDWVKQGLLGKTYQEQHTSGETVFSFQDEILQTIKVIDKGLLIQLNPDQLPE
;
A
#
# COMPACT_ATOMS: atom_id res chain seq x y z
N MET A 1 -6.51 12.37 -7.11
CA MET A 1 -5.30 12.11 -6.29
C MET A 1 -5.73 12.31 -4.86
N ILE A 2 -5.49 11.32 -4.00
CA ILE A 2 -5.95 11.33 -2.61
C ILE A 2 -5.38 12.53 -1.86
N ASP A 3 -6.19 13.13 -0.97
CA ASP A 3 -5.74 14.21 -0.09
C ASP A 3 -4.73 13.67 0.93
N GLN A 4 -3.73 14.46 1.26
CA GLN A 4 -2.77 14.13 2.31
C GLN A 4 -3.48 13.86 3.64
N LYS A 5 -4.53 14.63 3.96
CA LYS A 5 -5.33 14.47 5.18
C LYS A 5 -5.92 13.06 5.32
N LEU A 6 -6.46 12.52 4.22
CA LEU A 6 -7.07 11.18 4.18
C LEU A 6 -6.06 10.03 4.37
N THR A 7 -4.76 10.33 4.38
CA THR A 7 -3.70 9.34 4.57
C THR A 7 -2.92 9.50 5.86
N GLU A 8 -3.20 10.52 6.68
CA GLU A 8 -2.42 10.78 7.90
C GLU A 8 -2.51 9.63 8.90
N TRP A 9 -3.69 9.01 9.01
CA TRP A 9 -3.93 7.86 9.88
C TRP A 9 -3.03 6.66 9.53
N LEU A 10 -2.63 6.49 8.26
CA LEU A 10 -1.75 5.39 7.85
C LEU A 10 -0.39 5.44 8.57
N TYR A 11 0.05 6.63 8.94
CA TYR A 11 1.36 6.89 9.56
C TYR A 11 1.25 7.13 11.07
N TYR A 12 0.03 7.14 11.62
CA TYR A 12 -0.19 7.43 13.04
C TYR A 12 0.05 6.19 13.90
N GLU A 13 1.01 6.28 14.81
CA GLU A 13 1.23 5.27 15.84
C GLU A 13 0.47 5.65 17.12
N HIS A 14 -0.47 4.80 17.55
CA HIS A 14 -1.26 5.07 18.75
C HIS A 14 -0.40 5.14 20.01
N ILE A 15 -0.72 6.07 20.89
CA ILE A 15 -0.01 6.24 22.17
C ILE A 15 -0.16 5.04 23.12
N TYR A 16 -1.15 4.18 22.85
CA TYR A 16 -1.48 3.00 23.65
C TYR A 16 -1.06 1.67 23.01
N ARG A 17 -0.23 1.68 21.95
CA ARG A 17 0.21 0.47 21.23
C ARG A 17 0.68 -0.69 22.14
N TRP A 18 1.30 -0.37 23.27
CA TRP A 18 1.86 -1.33 24.23
C TRP A 18 1.08 -1.45 25.54
N ALA A 19 -0.06 -0.77 25.67
CA ALA A 19 -0.87 -0.80 26.87
C ALA A 19 -1.79 -2.05 26.87
N LEU A 20 -1.84 -2.75 28.01
CA LEU A 20 -2.52 -4.05 28.11
C LEU A 20 -4.05 -3.95 28.20
N ASP A 21 -4.57 -2.79 28.62
CA ASP A 21 -6.00 -2.53 28.88
C ASP A 21 -6.58 -1.43 27.97
N LYS A 22 -5.81 -1.03 26.95
CA LYS A 22 -6.15 0.05 26.03
C LYS A 22 -6.07 -0.43 24.60
N THR A 23 -6.95 0.10 23.78
CA THR A 23 -7.01 -0.15 22.34
C THR A 23 -6.71 1.13 21.56
N ALA A 24 -6.57 1.02 20.24
CA ALA A 24 -6.48 2.17 19.36
C ALA A 24 -7.65 3.16 19.57
N TYR A 25 -8.85 2.66 19.89
CA TYR A 25 -10.05 3.47 20.14
C TYR A 25 -10.05 4.24 21.46
N ASP A 26 -9.11 3.94 22.36
CA ASP A 26 -8.91 4.73 23.56
C ASP A 26 -8.07 6.00 23.29
N ASP A 27 -7.37 6.06 22.14
CA ASP A 27 -6.58 7.21 21.70
C ASP A 27 -7.49 8.25 21.01
N PRO A 28 -7.77 9.42 21.63
CA PRO A 28 -8.69 10.39 21.07
C PRO A 28 -8.26 10.90 19.69
N LYS A 29 -6.95 11.01 19.45
CA LYS A 29 -6.44 11.49 18.17
C LYS A 29 -6.65 10.47 17.06
N TYR A 30 -6.53 9.17 17.36
CA TYR A 30 -6.88 8.16 16.37
C TYR A 30 -8.38 8.12 16.09
N VAL A 31 -9.21 8.23 17.14
CA VAL A 31 -10.67 8.27 16.97
C VAL A 31 -11.10 9.44 16.07
N GLU A 32 -10.46 10.60 16.19
CA GLU A 32 -10.69 11.75 15.30
C GLU A 32 -10.34 11.48 13.82
N MET A 33 -9.44 10.52 13.56
CA MET A 33 -8.99 10.14 12.22
C MET A 33 -9.81 9.00 11.59
N LEU A 34 -10.66 8.29 12.35
CA LEU A 34 -11.48 7.19 11.84
C LEU A 34 -12.33 7.56 10.61
N PRO A 35 -12.97 8.75 10.53
CA PRO A 35 -13.70 9.14 9.33
C PRO A 35 -12.80 9.23 8.09
N ASP A 36 -11.55 9.69 8.25
CA ASP A 36 -10.57 9.79 7.16
C ASP A 36 -10.09 8.38 6.75
N GLU A 37 -10.00 7.44 7.70
CA GLU A 37 -9.74 6.01 7.44
C GLU A 37 -10.86 5.38 6.61
N ASP A 38 -12.12 5.50 7.03
CA ASP A 38 -13.27 4.95 6.34
C ASP A 38 -13.38 5.50 4.90
N GLU A 39 -13.22 6.82 4.73
CA GLU A 39 -13.26 7.47 3.42
C GLU A 39 -12.11 6.99 2.51
N PHE A 40 -10.91 6.82 3.07
CA PHE A 40 -9.78 6.28 2.33
C PHE A 40 -10.00 4.82 1.90
N LEU A 41 -10.47 3.97 2.81
CA LEU A 41 -10.72 2.55 2.56
C LEU A 41 -11.82 2.38 1.50
N GLU A 42 -12.89 3.16 1.58
CA GLU A 42 -13.91 3.19 0.52
C GLU A 42 -13.30 3.66 -0.81
N TYR A 43 -12.48 4.71 -0.82
CA TYR A 43 -11.83 5.18 -2.04
C TYR A 43 -10.98 4.09 -2.71
N ILE A 44 -10.11 3.40 -1.98
CA ILE A 44 -9.23 2.35 -2.55
C ILE A 44 -10.01 1.13 -3.04
N MET A 45 -11.26 0.92 -2.62
CA MET A 45 -12.10 -0.16 -3.12
C MET A 45 -12.81 0.18 -4.42
N ASN A 46 -13.05 1.47 -4.67
CA ASN A 46 -13.89 1.95 -5.77
C ASN A 46 -13.14 2.74 -6.85
N CYS A 47 -11.93 3.24 -6.59
CA CYS A 47 -11.18 4.05 -7.54
C CYS A 47 -10.73 3.26 -8.79
N SER A 48 -10.34 3.96 -9.85
CA SER A 48 -9.81 3.31 -11.07
C SER A 48 -8.49 2.57 -10.80
N THR A 49 -8.11 1.62 -11.65
CA THR A 49 -6.82 0.89 -11.54
C THR A 49 -5.63 1.83 -11.51
N LYS A 50 -5.66 2.87 -12.35
CA LYS A 50 -4.65 3.92 -12.38
C LYS A 50 -4.54 4.61 -11.03
N GLU A 51 -5.67 5.09 -10.51
CA GLU A 51 -5.73 5.78 -9.22
C GLU A 51 -5.23 4.89 -8.08
N PHE A 52 -5.65 3.63 -8.07
CA PHE A 52 -5.20 2.64 -7.11
C PHE A 52 -3.69 2.46 -7.11
N VAL A 53 -3.09 2.21 -8.28
CA VAL A 53 -1.63 2.06 -8.43
C VAL A 53 -0.91 3.33 -7.97
N THR A 54 -1.37 4.50 -8.40
CA THR A 54 -0.76 5.78 -7.99
C THR A 54 -0.88 6.02 -6.48
N THR A 55 -1.99 5.61 -5.88
CA THR A 55 -2.27 5.77 -4.44
C THR A 55 -1.41 4.82 -3.63
N LEU A 56 -1.31 3.53 -4.01
CA LEU A 56 -0.39 2.58 -3.37
C LEU A 56 1.05 3.11 -3.36
N ILE A 57 1.52 3.63 -4.49
CA ILE A 57 2.88 4.18 -4.58
C ILE A 57 3.02 5.41 -3.69
N TYR A 58 2.04 6.30 -3.69
CA TYR A 58 2.02 7.47 -2.81
C TYR A 58 2.14 7.10 -1.33
N ILE A 59 1.41 6.06 -0.88
CA ILE A 59 1.44 5.60 0.52
C ILE A 59 2.87 5.23 0.95
N PHE A 60 3.58 4.47 0.12
CA PHE A 60 4.92 4.00 0.47
C PHE A 60 6.04 5.02 0.16
N LYS A 61 5.72 6.09 -0.57
CA LYS A 61 6.68 7.08 -1.07
C LYS A 61 7.24 7.98 0.03
N LYS A 62 6.44 8.29 1.05
CA LYS A 62 6.76 9.36 2.01
C LYS A 62 7.35 8.79 3.31
N GLU A 63 6.58 7.95 3.98
CA GLU A 63 6.84 7.41 5.31
C GLU A 63 6.41 5.93 5.32
N TYR A 64 6.81 5.17 6.34
CA TYR A 64 6.40 3.79 6.48
C TYR A 64 4.97 3.75 7.03
N PRO A 65 3.99 3.17 6.31
CA PRO A 65 2.60 3.15 6.76
C PRO A 65 2.44 2.12 7.88
N VAL A 66 2.32 2.57 9.13
CA VAL A 66 2.16 1.72 10.31
C VAL A 66 0.85 0.94 10.28
N ASN A 67 -0.21 1.51 9.71
CA ASN A 67 -1.55 0.91 9.64
C ASN A 67 -1.88 0.28 8.28
N TYR A 68 -0.86 -0.16 7.53
CA TYR A 68 -1.05 -0.85 6.23
C TYR A 68 -1.92 -2.11 6.32
N SER A 69 -2.02 -2.73 7.51
CA SER A 69 -2.85 -3.91 7.75
C SER A 69 -4.32 -3.67 7.46
N ASN A 70 -4.80 -2.43 7.62
CA ASN A 70 -6.20 -2.07 7.38
C ASN A 70 -6.47 -2.05 5.86
N ILE A 71 -5.53 -1.54 5.06
CA ILE A 71 -5.56 -1.65 3.59
C ILE A 71 -5.56 -3.13 3.17
N ARG A 72 -4.68 -3.94 3.78
CA ARG A 72 -4.62 -5.38 3.50
C ARG A 72 -5.95 -6.06 3.80
N ALA A 73 -6.54 -5.79 4.97
CA ALA A 73 -7.80 -6.38 5.39
C ALA A 73 -8.93 -6.01 4.41
N GLU A 74 -9.08 -4.73 4.12
CA GLU A 74 -10.12 -4.21 3.22
C GLU A 74 -10.03 -4.83 1.82
N LEU A 75 -8.82 -4.88 1.25
CA LEU A 75 -8.61 -5.46 -0.08
C LEU A 75 -8.82 -6.98 -0.12
N SER A 76 -8.68 -7.68 1.01
CA SER A 76 -8.67 -9.15 1.07
C SER A 76 -9.93 -9.75 1.71
N TRP A 77 -10.88 -8.93 2.16
CA TRP A 77 -12.10 -9.37 2.83
C TRP A 77 -13.10 -10.00 1.86
N ASP A 78 -13.50 -11.24 2.13
CA ASP A 78 -14.56 -11.94 1.41
C ASP A 78 -15.86 -11.80 2.21
N GLU A 79 -16.77 -10.91 1.78
CA GLU A 79 -18.05 -10.67 2.45
C GLU A 79 -18.92 -11.93 2.59
N GLN A 80 -18.80 -12.90 1.66
CA GLN A 80 -19.63 -14.11 1.70
C GLN A 80 -19.14 -15.12 2.74
N LYS A 81 -17.85 -15.09 3.04
CA LYS A 81 -17.21 -16.00 4.01
C LYS A 81 -16.92 -15.35 5.35
N GLU A 82 -17.03 -14.03 5.42
CA GLU A 82 -16.70 -13.23 6.60
C GLU A 82 -15.25 -13.45 7.06
N GLU A 83 -14.32 -13.54 6.11
CA GLU A 83 -12.89 -13.75 6.40
C GLU A 83 -11.96 -13.03 5.41
N CYS A 84 -10.74 -12.72 5.84
CA CYS A 84 -9.67 -12.27 4.95
C CYS A 84 -9.06 -13.46 4.21
N ILE A 85 -9.02 -13.41 2.88
CA ILE A 85 -8.38 -14.44 2.05
C ILE A 85 -7.08 -13.91 1.47
N GLU A 86 -5.96 -14.40 2.00
CA GLU A 86 -4.63 -14.01 1.54
C GLU A 86 -4.45 -14.28 0.03
N GLY A 87 -3.85 -13.32 -0.67
CA GLY A 87 -3.57 -13.44 -2.09
C GLY A 87 -4.77 -13.23 -3.00
N LYS A 88 -5.92 -12.82 -2.47
CA LYS A 88 -7.05 -12.34 -3.26
C LYS A 88 -7.18 -10.84 -3.12
N CYS A 89 -7.77 -10.22 -4.14
CA CYS A 89 -8.21 -8.83 -4.07
C CYS A 89 -9.71 -8.78 -4.42
N PHE A 90 -10.50 -8.19 -3.52
CA PHE A 90 -11.95 -8.07 -3.65
C PHE A 90 -12.39 -6.65 -4.02
N ARG A 91 -11.47 -5.83 -4.55
CA ARG A 91 -11.80 -4.53 -5.16
C ARG A 91 -12.99 -4.67 -6.09
N LYS A 92 -13.95 -3.75 -5.99
CA LYS A 92 -15.21 -3.82 -6.75
C LYS A 92 -15.00 -3.77 -8.27
N ALA A 93 -13.94 -3.09 -8.71
CA ALA A 93 -13.57 -3.02 -10.12
C ALA A 93 -13.08 -4.36 -10.71
N ALA A 94 -12.77 -5.36 -9.87
CA ALA A 94 -12.24 -6.68 -10.27
C ALA A 94 -11.01 -6.61 -11.21
N ASP A 95 -10.27 -5.50 -11.14
CA ASP A 95 -9.12 -5.16 -11.97
C ASP A 95 -7.80 -5.74 -11.44
N ILE A 96 -7.79 -6.12 -10.16
CA ILE A 96 -6.70 -6.80 -9.47
C ILE A 96 -7.12 -8.25 -9.20
N LYS A 97 -6.30 -9.20 -9.64
CA LYS A 97 -6.53 -10.63 -9.41
C LYS A 97 -6.02 -11.07 -8.05
N SER A 98 -4.80 -10.65 -7.70
CA SER A 98 -4.16 -10.99 -6.43
C SER A 98 -3.35 -9.82 -5.89
N ILE A 99 -3.31 -9.71 -4.57
CA ILE A 99 -2.41 -8.79 -3.86
C ILE A 99 -1.85 -9.49 -2.62
N TYR A 100 -0.56 -9.28 -2.36
CA TYR A 100 0.16 -9.85 -1.22
C TYR A 100 0.92 -8.75 -0.51
N PHE A 101 0.71 -8.63 0.80
CA PHE A 101 1.50 -7.82 1.71
C PHE A 101 2.42 -8.78 2.46
N ILE A 102 3.69 -8.80 2.06
CA ILE A 102 4.69 -9.75 2.51
C ILE A 102 5.51 -9.08 3.62
N GLU A 103 5.36 -9.60 4.83
CA GLU A 103 6.08 -9.14 6.01
C GLU A 103 7.44 -9.82 6.15
N ASP A 104 8.37 -9.13 6.82
CA ASP A 104 9.56 -9.76 7.37
C ASP A 104 9.19 -10.72 8.51
N LYS A 105 9.78 -11.91 8.52
CA LYS A 105 9.43 -12.97 9.47
C LYS A 105 9.85 -12.65 10.91
N ASP A 106 10.89 -11.84 11.07
CA ASP A 106 11.50 -11.61 12.38
C ASP A 106 10.88 -10.37 13.06
N TYR A 107 10.38 -9.41 12.27
CA TYR A 107 9.92 -8.11 12.77
C TYR A 107 8.47 -7.76 12.42
N TYR A 108 7.76 -8.60 11.65
CA TYR A 108 6.37 -8.36 11.20
C TYR A 108 6.14 -7.03 10.47
N ASN A 109 7.23 -6.41 10.00
CA ASN A 109 7.17 -5.21 9.20
C ASN A 109 6.94 -5.56 7.74
N LEU A 110 6.11 -4.79 7.05
CA LEU A 110 5.88 -4.91 5.63
C LEU A 110 7.20 -4.74 4.88
N ASN A 111 7.58 -5.77 4.12
CA ASN A 111 8.78 -5.76 3.29
C ASN A 111 8.40 -5.53 1.83
N LYS A 112 7.35 -6.20 1.34
CA LYS A 112 6.95 -6.14 -0.08
C LYS A 112 5.45 -6.09 -0.26
N VAL A 113 5.02 -5.38 -1.29
CA VAL A 113 3.66 -5.49 -1.83
C VAL A 113 3.73 -6.01 -3.25
N ARG A 114 3.14 -7.18 -3.50
CA ARG A 114 3.04 -7.77 -4.82
C ARG A 114 1.59 -7.70 -5.30
N LEU A 115 1.40 -7.20 -6.51
CA LEU A 115 0.11 -7.04 -7.17
C LEU A 115 0.10 -7.78 -8.51
N GLU A 116 -0.99 -8.49 -8.81
CA GLU A 116 -1.27 -9.06 -10.12
C GLU A 116 -2.55 -8.44 -10.69
N PHE A 117 -2.46 -7.84 -11.88
CA PHE A 117 -3.62 -7.33 -12.60
C PHE A 117 -4.44 -8.48 -13.20
N SER A 118 -5.75 -8.30 -13.29
CA SER A 118 -6.65 -9.26 -13.97
C SER A 118 -6.38 -9.34 -15.47
N SER A 119 -5.84 -8.28 -16.07
CA SER A 119 -5.45 -8.17 -17.48
C SER A 119 -4.13 -7.39 -17.63
N PRO A 120 -3.39 -7.55 -18.74
CA PRO A 120 -2.22 -6.73 -19.03
C PRO A 120 -2.51 -5.23 -18.93
N GLN A 121 -1.62 -4.49 -18.29
CA GLN A 121 -1.74 -3.03 -18.10
C GLN A 121 -0.56 -2.30 -18.75
N PRO A 122 -0.63 -1.96 -20.06
CA PRO A 122 0.48 -1.34 -20.77
C PRO A 122 0.88 0.02 -20.19
N ASP A 123 -0.07 0.72 -19.56
CA ASP A 123 0.13 2.06 -18.99
C ASP A 123 0.63 2.03 -17.54
N ALA A 124 0.78 0.84 -16.92
CA ALA A 124 1.14 0.72 -15.50
C ALA A 124 2.46 1.44 -15.17
N LYS A 125 3.42 1.43 -16.10
CA LYS A 125 4.69 2.17 -15.99
C LYS A 125 4.45 3.67 -15.82
N ASP A 126 3.55 4.25 -16.60
CA ASP A 126 3.29 5.69 -16.57
C ASP A 126 2.53 6.09 -15.31
N TRP A 127 1.67 5.21 -14.80
CA TRP A 127 1.01 5.40 -13.50
C TRP A 127 2.02 5.40 -12.36
N VAL A 128 3.03 4.51 -12.43
CA VAL A 128 4.12 4.48 -11.45
C VAL A 128 4.91 5.78 -11.47
N LYS A 129 5.28 6.28 -12.65
CA LYS A 129 5.96 7.59 -12.79
C LYS A 129 5.12 8.73 -12.21
N GLN A 130 3.80 8.70 -12.40
CA GLN A 130 2.89 9.70 -11.84
C GLN A 130 2.86 9.64 -10.30
N GLY A 131 2.80 8.45 -9.70
CA GLY A 131 2.91 8.29 -8.25
C GLY A 131 4.24 8.81 -7.69
N LEU A 132 5.33 8.62 -8.45
CA LEU A 132 6.69 9.02 -8.09
C LEU A 132 7.02 10.49 -8.34
N LEU A 133 6.10 11.33 -8.82
CA LEU A 133 6.36 12.75 -9.08
C LEU A 133 7.05 13.45 -7.91
N GLY A 134 8.22 14.06 -8.14
CA GLY A 134 9.01 14.72 -7.09
C GLY A 134 9.99 13.82 -6.33
N LYS A 135 10.13 12.54 -6.70
CA LYS A 135 11.20 11.66 -6.22
C LYS A 135 12.30 11.50 -7.25
N THR A 136 13.52 11.29 -6.75
CA THR A 136 14.68 10.97 -7.59
C THR A 136 14.86 9.47 -7.62
N TYR A 137 14.98 8.89 -8.81
CA TYR A 137 15.14 7.44 -8.97
C TYR A 137 15.98 7.10 -10.20
N GLN A 138 16.50 5.88 -10.22
CA GLN A 138 17.10 5.28 -11.41
C GLN A 138 16.08 4.36 -12.09
N GLU A 139 15.95 4.49 -13.41
CA GLU A 139 15.06 3.66 -14.22
C GLU A 139 15.90 2.71 -15.08
N GLN A 140 15.62 1.40 -14.97
CA GLN A 140 16.25 0.37 -15.78
C GLN A 140 15.19 -0.41 -16.55
N HIS A 141 15.46 -0.65 -17.83
CA HIS A 141 14.60 -1.45 -18.70
C HIS A 141 15.32 -2.75 -19.06
N THR A 142 14.72 -3.87 -18.67
CA THR A 142 15.18 -5.22 -19.04
C THR A 142 14.03 -5.93 -19.74
N SER A 143 14.27 -6.83 -20.68
CA SER A 143 13.24 -7.45 -21.53
C SER A 143 11.94 -7.84 -20.79
N GLY A 144 10.89 -7.00 -20.92
CA GLY A 144 9.56 -7.23 -20.32
C GLY A 144 9.33 -6.63 -18.92
N GLU A 145 10.30 -5.92 -18.36
CA GLU A 145 10.29 -5.36 -17.01
C GLU A 145 10.85 -3.93 -17.00
N THR A 146 10.23 -3.05 -16.21
CA THR A 146 10.82 -1.76 -15.83
C THR A 146 11.03 -1.71 -14.33
N VAL A 147 12.26 -1.40 -13.91
CA VAL A 147 12.64 -1.30 -12.50
C VAL A 147 12.96 0.15 -12.17
N PHE A 148 12.30 0.68 -11.16
CA PHE A 148 12.60 1.95 -10.52
C PHE A 148 13.34 1.65 -9.22
N SER A 149 14.54 2.20 -9.03
CA SER A 149 15.36 2.01 -7.83
C SER A 149 15.65 3.35 -7.16
N PHE A 150 15.65 3.35 -5.84
CA PHE A 150 15.86 4.54 -5.02
C PHE A 150 17.05 4.32 -4.07
N GLN A 151 17.72 5.38 -3.67
CA GLN A 151 18.85 5.35 -2.75
C GLN A 151 18.45 6.02 -1.44
N ASP A 152 18.74 5.38 -0.32
CA ASP A 152 18.50 5.92 1.04
C ASP A 152 17.04 6.36 1.28
N GLU A 153 16.08 5.62 0.70
CA GLU A 153 14.64 5.85 0.88
C GLU A 153 13.92 4.60 1.41
N ILE A 154 12.71 4.80 1.94
CA ILE A 154 11.78 3.73 2.35
C ILE A 154 11.38 2.88 1.17
N LEU A 155 11.14 3.47 0.00
CA LEU A 155 11.02 2.71 -1.24
C LEU A 155 12.42 2.22 -1.63
N GLN A 156 12.61 0.92 -1.78
CA GLN A 156 13.86 0.38 -2.31
C GLN A 156 13.76 0.19 -3.82
N THR A 157 12.73 -0.53 -4.27
CA THR A 157 12.46 -0.73 -5.70
C THR A 157 10.97 -0.82 -6.00
N ILE A 158 10.60 -0.40 -7.21
CA ILE A 158 9.30 -0.71 -7.81
C ILE A 158 9.56 -1.40 -9.14
N LYS A 159 9.05 -2.62 -9.30
CA LYS A 159 9.16 -3.39 -10.54
C LYS A 159 7.81 -3.47 -11.21
N VAL A 160 7.76 -3.08 -12.47
CA VAL A 160 6.58 -3.14 -13.33
C VAL A 160 6.81 -4.23 -14.36
N ILE A 161 5.90 -5.19 -14.38
CA ILE A 161 5.81 -6.24 -15.40
C ILE A 161 4.42 -6.15 -16.04
N ASP A 162 4.26 -6.70 -17.24
CA ASP A 162 3.04 -6.57 -18.06
C ASP A 162 1.73 -6.86 -17.29
N LYS A 163 1.77 -7.81 -16.34
CA LYS A 163 0.62 -8.23 -15.53
C LYS A 163 0.73 -7.93 -14.04
N GLY A 164 1.65 -7.07 -13.61
CA GLY A 164 1.79 -6.82 -12.18
C GLY A 164 2.80 -5.78 -11.76
N LEU A 165 2.80 -5.55 -10.45
CA LEU A 165 3.65 -4.61 -9.76
C LEU A 165 4.28 -5.31 -8.56
N LEU A 166 5.56 -5.03 -8.30
CA LEU A 166 6.21 -5.39 -7.03
C LEU A 166 6.80 -4.11 -6.44
N ILE A 167 6.31 -3.71 -5.28
CA ILE A 167 6.88 -2.64 -4.46
C ILE A 167 7.70 -3.33 -3.37
N GLN A 168 8.96 -2.97 -3.24
CA GLN A 168 9.85 -3.45 -2.19
C GLN A 168 10.32 -2.28 -1.34
N LEU A 169 10.14 -2.42 -0.03
CA LEU A 169 10.53 -1.43 0.96
C LEU A 169 11.93 -1.73 1.48
N ASN A 170 12.63 -0.69 1.94
CA ASN A 170 13.94 -0.79 2.52
C ASN A 170 13.84 -1.12 4.02
N PRO A 171 14.31 -2.30 4.47
CA PRO A 171 14.24 -2.67 5.88
C PRO A 171 15.07 -1.77 6.79
N ASP A 172 16.14 -1.15 6.27
CA ASP A 172 17.05 -0.28 7.04
C ASP A 172 16.45 1.13 7.29
N GLN A 173 15.27 1.41 6.75
CA GLN A 173 14.56 2.69 6.90
C GLN A 173 13.20 2.52 7.61
N LEU A 174 12.98 1.36 8.24
CA LEU A 174 11.79 1.10 9.03
C LEU A 174 11.92 1.76 10.42
N PRO A 175 10.81 2.25 11.00
CA PRO A 175 10.82 2.74 12.37
C PRO A 175 11.25 1.61 13.34
N GLU A 176 12.18 1.93 14.24
CA GLU A 176 12.70 1.03 15.29
C GLU A 176 11.63 0.65 16.33
#